data_AF-I4BSQ1-F1
#
_entry.id   AF-I4BSQ1-F1
#
_cell.length_a   1.000
_cell.length_b   1.000
_cell.length_c   1.000
_cell.angle_alpha   90.00
_cell.angle_beta   90.00
_cell.angle_gamma   90.00
#
_symmetry.space_group_name_H-M   'P 1'
#
loop_
_entity.id
_entity.type
_entity.pdbx_description
1 polymer ?
#
loop_
_entity_poly.entity_id
_entity_poly.type
_entity_poly.pdbx_seq_one_letter_code
_entity_poly.pdbx_strand_id
1 'polypeptide(L)' 'MIHTTVEALGGAQAVPSELIPARELHQHLINQVATSGGGNVVLADTAGKPAAIVMSIQRYEKLVDELNTLRRNNSDNT' A
#
# COMPACT_ATOMS: atom_id res chain seq x y z
N MET A 1 5.35 20.49 13.35
CA MET A 1 4.68 19.19 13.10
C MET A 1 3.39 19.20 13.89
N ILE A 2 2.23 19.20 13.22
CA ILE A 2 0.91 19.28 13.86
C ILE A 2 0.35 17.86 13.85
N HIS A 3 0.30 17.21 15.01
CA HIS A 3 -0.40 15.94 15.18
C HIS A 3 -1.86 16.26 15.42
N THR A 4 -2.75 15.88 14.50
CA THR A 4 -4.20 16.04 14.69
C THR A 4 -4.81 14.66 14.81
N THR A 5 -5.39 14.35 15.97
CA THR A 5 -6.22 13.18 16.18
C THR A 5 -7.50 13.34 15.37
N VAL A 6 -7.70 12.47 14.38
CA VAL A 6 -9.01 12.32 13.73
C VAL A 6 -9.90 11.58 14.74
N GLU A 7 -10.69 12.34 15.50
CA GLU A 7 -11.73 11.79 16.36
C GLU A 7 -12.85 11.22 15.47
N ALA A 8 -12.65 9.99 15.00
CA ALA A 8 -13.75 9.19 14.48
C ALA A 8 -14.70 8.91 15.66
N LEU A 9 -15.87 9.54 15.60
CA LEU A 9 -17.02 9.29 16.46
C LEU A 9 -17.19 7.79 16.75
N GLY A 10 -16.82 7.36 17.96
CA GLY A 10 -17.15 6.04 18.50
C GLY A 10 -16.04 4.99 18.48
N GLY A 11 -15.14 5.04 19.48
CA GLY A 11 -14.62 3.84 20.16
C GLY A 11 -13.59 2.93 19.47
N ALA A 12 -13.15 3.21 18.25
CA ALA A 12 -12.07 2.44 17.63
C ALA A 12 -10.71 3.10 17.93
N GLN A 13 -9.72 2.30 18.37
CA GLN A 13 -8.32 2.70 18.59
C GLN A 13 -7.89 3.77 17.57
N ALA A 14 -7.48 4.94 18.06
CA ALA A 14 -6.95 6.00 17.23
C ALA A 14 -5.65 5.51 16.57
N VAL A 15 -5.76 4.97 15.37
CA VAL A 15 -4.61 4.67 14.53
C VAL A 15 -3.96 6.02 14.22
N PRO A 16 -2.68 6.24 14.59
CA PRO A 16 -2.01 7.50 14.32
C PRO A 16 -2.02 7.74 12.81
N SER A 17 -2.79 8.73 12.40
CA SER A 17 -2.97 9.10 11.00
C SER A 17 -2.25 10.42 10.78
N GLU A 18 -1.34 10.45 9.81
CA GLU A 18 -0.62 11.67 9.45
C GLU A 18 -1.42 12.43 8.38
N LEU A 19 -1.81 13.67 8.68
CA LEU A 19 -2.40 14.57 7.70
C LEU A 19 -1.29 15.15 6.81
N ILE A 20 -1.25 14.68 5.56
CA ILE A 20 -0.23 15.06 4.59
C ILE A 20 -0.88 15.94 3.51
N PRO A 21 -0.27 17.06 3.10
CA PRO A 21 -0.76 17.84 1.96
C PRO A 21 -0.83 16.98 0.69
N ALA A 22 -1.93 17.08 -0.06
CA ALA A 22 -2.13 16.25 -1.26
C ALA A 22 -0.98 16.36 -2.28
N ARG A 23 -0.34 17.53 -2.39
CA ARG A 23 0.83 17.76 -3.26
C ARG A 23 2.06 16.91 -2.86
N GLU A 24 2.17 16.55 -1.59
CA GLU A 24 3.28 15.77 -1.02
C GLU A 24 2.96 14.28 -0.94
N LEU A 25 1.70 13.89 -1.13
CA LEU A 25 1.23 12.51 -1.04
C LEU A 25 2.06 11.55 -1.90
N HIS A 26 2.32 11.91 -3.16
CA HIS A 26 3.06 11.04 -4.06
C HIS A 26 4.48 10.75 -3.55
N GLN A 27 5.22 11.78 -3.16
CA GLN A 27 6.58 11.62 -2.62
C GLN A 27 6.58 10.90 -1.27
N HIS A 28 5.58 11.18 -0.43
CA HIS A 28 5.43 10.49 0.85
C HIS A 28 5.21 8.98 0.66
N LEU A 29 4.35 8.58 -0.28
CA LEU A 29 4.11 7.16 -0.59
C LEU A 29 5.35 6.48 -1.18
N ILE A 30 6.09 7.16 -2.06
CA ILE A 30 7.37 6.66 -2.58
C ILE A 30 8.34 6.38 -1.43
N ASN A 31 8.49 7.35 -0.51
CA ASN A 31 9.38 7.22 0.64
C ASN A 31 8.92 6.07 1.55
N GLN A 32 7.64 5.96 1.87
CA GLN A 32 7.12 4.86 2.69
C GLN A 32 7.42 3.48 2.07
N VAL A 33 7.18 3.32 0.77
CA VAL A 33 7.49 2.07 0.07
C VAL A 33 9.00 1.79 0.11
N ALA A 34 9.85 2.80 -0.09
CA ALA A 34 11.30 2.65 -0.03
C ALA A 34 11.81 2.32 1.38
N THR A 35 11.29 2.98 2.41
CA THR A 35 11.69 2.78 3.82
C THR A 35 11.15 1.47 4.40
N SER A 36 10.03 0.95 3.89
CA SER A 36 9.45 -0.33 4.32
C SER A 36 10.28 -1.57 3.93
N GLY A 37 11.52 -1.40 3.45
CA GLY A 37 12.42 -2.50 3.12
C GLY A 37 11.92 -3.36 1.96
N GLY A 38 11.20 -2.75 1.01
CA GLY A 38 10.56 -3.43 -0.10
C GLY A 38 9.14 -3.92 0.19
N GLY A 39 8.56 -3.57 1.34
CA GLY A 39 7.16 -3.84 1.66
C GLY A 39 6.15 -3.08 0.79
N ASN A 40 4.88 -3.47 0.91
CA ASN A 40 3.76 -2.80 0.27
C ASN A 40 3.06 -1.89 1.29
N VAL A 41 2.60 -0.73 0.85
CA VAL A 41 1.72 0.14 1.65
C VAL A 41 0.28 -0.19 1.28
N VAL A 42 -0.53 -0.56 2.26
CA VAL A 42 -1.96 -0.81 2.07
C VAL A 42 -2.72 0.46 2.44
N LEU A 43 -3.43 1.02 1.47
CA LEU A 43 -4.33 2.14 1.67
C LEU A 43 -5.71 1.58 2.00
N ALA A 44 -6.26 1.97 3.15
CA ALA A 44 -7.59 1.58 3.59
C ALA A 44 -8.60 2.71 3.33
N ASP A 45 -9.86 2.35 3.10
CA ASP A 45 -10.98 3.29 3.08
C ASP A 45 -11.33 3.80 4.49
N THR A 46 -12.34 4.66 4.59
CA THR A 46 -12.81 5.21 5.86
C THR A 46 -13.41 4.17 6.81
N ALA A 47 -13.75 2.98 6.31
CA ALA A 47 -14.23 1.85 7.10
C ALA A 47 -13.08 0.88 7.49
N GLY A 48 -11.81 1.24 7.20
CA GLY A 48 -10.64 0.42 7.48
C GLY A 48 -10.47 -0.76 6.51
N LYS A 49 -11.21 -0.79 5.40
CA LYS A 49 -11.11 -1.87 4.40
C LYS A 49 -10.00 -1.57 3.39
N PRO A 50 -9.19 -2.55 2.99
CA PRO A 50 -8.18 -2.35 1.95
C PRO A 50 -8.81 -1.85 0.65
N ALA A 51 -8.38 -0.69 0.18
CA ALA A 51 -8.88 -0.04 -1.04
C ALA A 51 -7.82 -0.05 -2.16
N ALA A 52 -6.55 0.12 -1.81
CA ALA A 52 -5.45 0.10 -2.78
C ALA A 52 -4.14 -0.39 -2.14
N ILE A 53 -3.24 -0.85 -2.99
CA ILE A 53 -1.88 -1.24 -2.60
C ILE A 53 -0.90 -0.40 -3.39
N VAL A 54 0.00 0.28 -2.68
CA VAL A 54 1.13 0.99 -3.28
C VAL A 54 2.38 0.14 -3.08
N MET A 55 3.11 -0.10 -4.17
CA MET A 55 4.32 -0.92 -4.18
C MET A 55 5.33 -0.36 -5.19
N SER A 56 6.57 -0.82 -5.12
CA SER A 56 7.57 -0.44 -6.11
C SER A 56 7.26 -1.08 -7.46
N ILE A 57 7.55 -0.35 -8.54
CA ILE A 57 7.33 -0.85 -9.90
C ILE A 57 8.14 -2.13 -10.16
N GLN A 58 9.37 -2.19 -9.66
CA GLN A 58 10.24 -3.37 -9.77
C GLN A 58 9.62 -4.62 -9.14
N ARG A 59 8.92 -4.46 -8.00
CA ARG A 59 8.25 -5.57 -7.33
C ARG A 59 6.99 -6.00 -8.07
N TYR A 60 6.25 -5.05 -8.64
CA TYR A 60 5.09 -5.34 -9.48
C TYR A 60 5.49 -6.15 -10.73
N GLU A 61 6.53 -5.74 -11.44
CA GLU A 61 7.03 -6.43 -12.64
C GLU A 61 7.44 -7.87 -12.31
N LYS A 62 8.21 -8.07 -11.23
CA LYS A 62 8.59 -9.41 -10.77
C LYS A 62 7.38 -10.29 -10.47
N LEU A 63 6.34 -9.75 -9.82
CA LEU A 63 5.11 -10.49 -9.51
C LEU A 63 4.37 -10.92 -10.78
N VAL A 64 4.31 -10.04 -11.78
CA VAL A 64 3.70 -10.33 -13.08
C VAL A 64 4.49 -11.43 -13.82
N ASP A 65 5.82 -11.37 -13.79
CA ASP A 65 6.67 -12.38 -14.40
C ASP A 65 6.55 -13.75 -13.73
N GLU A 66 6.49 -13.79 -12.40
CA GLU A 66 6.24 -15.02 -11.63
C GLU A 66 4.87 -15.62 -11.97
N LEU A 67 3.81 -14.80 -12.03
CA LEU A 67 2.47 -15.25 -12.38
C LEU A 67 2.43 -15.80 -13.82
N ASN A 68 3.07 -15.11 -14.76
CA ASN A 68 3.16 -15.56 -16.15
C ASN A 68 3.93 -16.88 -16.28
N THR A 69 4.98 -17.07 -15.49
CA THR A 69 5.75 -18.31 -15.46
C THR A 69 4.93 -19.45 -14.87
N LEU A 70 4.20 -19.22 -13.78
CA LEU A 70 3.30 -20.21 -13.20
C LEU A 70 2.20 -20.63 -14.19
N ARG A 71 1.60 -19.66 -14.89
CA ARG A 71 0.60 -19.94 -15.92
C ARG A 71 1.15 -20.81 -17.05
N ARG A 72 2.36 -20.52 -17.55
CA ARG A 72 3.01 -21.32 -18.60
C ARG A 72 3.25 -22.76 -18.12
N ASN A 73 3.86 -22.92 -16.96
CA ASN A 73 4.15 -24.24 -16.40
C ASN A 73 2.87 -25.07 -16.17
N ASN A 74 1.77 -24.44 -15.77
CA ASN A 74 0.49 -25.13 -15.63
C ASN A 74 -0.15 -25.47 -16.99
N SER A 75 0.09 -24.67 -18.03
CA SER A 75 -0.41 -24.95 -19.38
C SER A 75 0.35 -26.10 -20.04
N ASP A 76 1.66 -26.16 -19.83
CA ASP A 76 2.54 -27.21 -20.36
C ASP A 76 2.36 -28.57 -19.66
N ASN A 77 1.59 -28.62 -18.57
CA ASN A 77 1.31 -29.83 -17.78
C ASN A 77 -0.09 -30.42 -18.06
N THR A 78 -0.71 -30.02 -19.19
CA THR A 78 -1.99 -30.51 -19.72
C THR A 78 -1.79 -31.12 -21.09
#